data_AF-A0A958XNY1-F1
#
_entry.id   AF-A0A958XNY1-F1
#
_cell.length_a   1.000
_cell.length_b   1.000
_cell.length_c   1.000
_cell.angle_alpha   90.00
_cell.angle_beta   90.00
_cell.angle_gamma   90.00
#
_symmetry.space_group_name_H-M   'P 1'
#
loop_
_entity.id
_entity.type
_entity.pdbx_description
1 polymer ?
#
loop_
_entity_poly.entity_id
_entity_poly.type
_entity_poly.pdbx_seq_one_letter_code
_entity_poly.pdbx_strand_id
1 'polypeptide(L)'
;MKKEDFILTKLTWHEVSGKIDVLPIAKALNGNIRLSEYGIGVNRVYFTFIAVKPSNKLHENEVKFDKKSKTLELSLNLSYEHVFTANKPTILKMMAMLFLVSVDLWERFEIEDFDRKEFKKEVEKLFAKKKWLETARLDSH
;
A
#
# COMPACT_ATOMS: atom_id res chain seq x y z
N MET A 1 12.61 20.71 3.09
CA MET A 1 11.52 19.73 2.93
C MET A 1 11.92 18.44 3.64
N LYS A 2 11.06 17.86 4.50
CA LYS A 2 11.29 16.51 5.03
C LYS A 2 11.22 15.52 3.86
N LYS A 3 12.18 14.61 3.75
CA LYS A 3 12.07 13.48 2.80
C LYS A 3 10.95 12.57 3.30
N GLU A 4 10.05 12.20 2.41
CA GLU A 4 9.02 11.20 2.69
C GLU A 4 9.63 9.80 2.57
N ASP A 5 9.25 8.94 3.51
CA ASP A 5 9.65 7.53 3.58
C ASP A 5 8.76 6.70 2.66
N PHE A 6 7.50 7.12 2.49
CA PHE A 6 6.49 6.44 1.70
C PHE A 6 5.99 7.34 0.58
N ILE A 7 6.17 6.92 -0.67
CA ILE A 7 5.66 7.62 -1.85
C ILE A 7 4.62 6.73 -2.51
N LEU A 8 3.34 7.11 -2.36
CA LEU A 8 2.22 6.34 -2.86
C LEU A 8 1.64 7.00 -4.11
N THR A 9 1.41 6.21 -5.14
CA THR A 9 0.83 6.64 -6.42
C THR A 9 -0.26 5.66 -6.85
N LYS A 10 -0.95 5.98 -7.95
CA LYS A 10 -1.98 5.12 -8.53
C LYS A 10 -1.85 5.07 -10.03
N LEU A 11 -2.14 3.91 -10.60
CA LEU A 11 -2.32 3.69 -12.02
C LEU A 11 -3.74 3.15 -12.21
N THR A 12 -4.61 3.92 -12.85
CA THR A 12 -6.05 3.61 -12.87
C THR A 12 -6.62 3.70 -14.26
N TRP A 13 -7.58 2.82 -14.57
CA TRP A 13 -8.48 3.04 -15.69
C TRP A 13 -9.38 4.25 -15.45
N HIS A 14 -9.75 4.95 -16.52
CA HIS A 14 -10.46 6.24 -16.43
C HIS A 14 -11.76 6.16 -15.59
N GLU A 15 -12.53 5.08 -15.72
CA GLU A 15 -13.79 4.84 -14.99
C GLU A 15 -13.63 4.78 -13.46
N VAL A 16 -12.45 4.42 -12.96
CA VAL A 16 -12.19 4.29 -11.51
C VAL A 16 -11.20 5.32 -10.96
N SER A 17 -10.65 6.17 -11.82
CA SER A 17 -9.61 7.15 -11.49
C SER A 17 -10.00 8.10 -10.34
N GLY A 18 -11.25 8.56 -10.31
CA GLY A 18 -11.79 9.45 -9.28
C GLY A 18 -12.16 8.77 -7.96
N LYS A 19 -12.08 7.44 -7.88
CA LYS A 19 -12.44 6.68 -6.68
C LYS A 19 -11.25 6.34 -5.79
N ILE A 20 -10.05 6.16 -6.36
CA ILE A 20 -8.84 5.84 -5.62
C ILE A 20 -8.16 7.13 -5.17
N ASP A 21 -7.99 7.29 -3.86
CA ASP A 21 -7.25 8.39 -3.25
C ASP A 21 -6.15 7.82 -2.34
N VAL A 22 -4.90 8.06 -2.72
CA VAL A 22 -3.72 7.57 -1.99
C VAL A 22 -3.32 8.48 -0.83
N LEU A 23 -3.79 9.74 -0.83
CA LEU A 23 -3.36 10.75 0.14
C LEU A 23 -3.67 10.38 1.59
N PRO A 24 -4.84 9.78 1.94
CA PRO A 24 -5.12 9.39 3.31
C PRO A 24 -4.07 8.41 3.85
N ILE A 25 -3.71 7.39 3.06
CA ILE A 25 -2.71 6.39 3.47
C ILE A 25 -1.32 7.01 3.53
N ALA A 26 -0.93 7.78 2.51
CA ALA A 26 0.39 8.42 2.46
C ALA A 26 0.61 9.36 3.65
N LYS A 27 -0.40 10.17 4.00
CA LYS A 27 -0.36 11.05 5.17
C LYS A 27 -0.34 10.28 6.48
N ALA A 28 -1.09 9.17 6.58
CA ALA A 28 -1.07 8.34 7.78
C ALA A 28 0.32 7.71 7.99
N LEU A 29 0.89 7.09 6.96
CA LEU A 29 2.21 6.47 7.03
C LEU A 29 3.30 7.50 7.33
N ASN A 30 3.47 8.53 6.50
CA ASN A 30 4.50 9.56 6.70
C ASN A 30 4.26 10.43 7.97
N GLY A 31 3.05 10.44 8.51
CA GLY A 31 2.74 11.15 9.75
C GLY A 31 3.09 10.37 11.01
N ASN A 32 3.11 9.04 10.96
CA ASN A 32 3.15 8.18 12.16
C ASN A 32 4.26 7.11 12.14
N ILE A 33 4.86 6.85 10.98
CA ILE A 33 5.84 5.77 10.80
C ILE A 33 7.12 6.36 10.20
N ARG A 34 8.27 5.92 10.72
CA ARG A 34 9.60 6.21 10.17
C ARG A 34 10.31 4.90 9.87
N LEU A 35 10.75 4.70 8.63
CA LEU A 35 11.40 3.44 8.25
C LEU A 35 12.66 3.18 9.07
N SER A 36 13.40 4.24 9.41
CA SER A 36 14.61 4.17 10.24
C SER A 36 14.38 3.64 11.66
N GLU A 37 13.15 3.64 12.17
CA GLU A 37 12.82 3.08 13.50
C GLU A 37 12.83 1.54 13.49
N TYR A 38 12.78 0.93 12.31
CA TYR A 38 12.79 -0.52 12.13
C TYR A 38 14.15 -1.03 11.62
N GLY A 39 15.15 -0.16 11.48
CA GLY A 39 16.49 -0.51 11.02
C GLY A 39 16.91 0.26 9.76
N ILE A 40 18.16 0.08 9.33
CA ILE A 40 18.73 0.85 8.21
C ILE A 40 18.56 0.17 6.85
N GLY A 41 17.92 -1.00 6.80
CA GLY A 41 17.79 -1.82 5.59
C GLY A 41 16.87 -1.25 4.51
N VAL A 42 15.94 -0.38 4.87
CA VAL A 42 15.02 0.28 3.94
C VAL A 42 14.99 1.77 4.21
N ASN A 43 15.32 2.56 3.20
CA ASN A 43 15.27 4.02 3.25
C ASN A 43 13.97 4.57 2.68
N ARG A 44 13.32 3.83 1.78
CA ARG A 44 12.15 4.32 1.05
C ARG A 44 11.28 3.20 0.51
N VAL A 45 9.98 3.46 0.46
CA VAL A 45 8.97 2.62 -0.18
C VAL A 45 8.20 3.44 -1.22
N TYR A 46 8.29 3.03 -2.49
CA TYR A 46 7.40 3.47 -3.56
C TYR A 46 6.30 2.43 -3.74
N PHE A 47 5.05 2.86 -3.68
CA PHE A 47 3.91 1.96 -3.81
C PHE A 47 2.88 2.50 -4.80
N THR A 48 2.66 1.76 -5.89
CA THR A 48 1.66 2.07 -6.91
C THR A 48 0.46 1.14 -6.77
N PHE A 49 -0.72 1.71 -6.53
CA PHE A 49 -1.98 0.97 -6.61
C PHE A 49 -2.43 0.89 -8.07
N ILE A 50 -2.54 -0.31 -8.62
CA ILE A 50 -3.02 -0.53 -9.99
C ILE A 50 -4.50 -0.91 -9.95
N ALA A 51 -5.35 -0.22 -10.71
CA ALA A 51 -6.75 -0.60 -10.90
C ALA A 51 -7.13 -0.42 -12.38
N VAL A 52 -6.74 -1.41 -13.19
CA VAL A 52 -7.00 -1.43 -14.65
C VAL A 52 -7.92 -2.59 -15.02
N LYS A 53 -8.60 -2.51 -16.18
CA LYS A 53 -9.47 -3.60 -16.65
C LYS A 53 -8.67 -4.92 -16.74
N PRO A 54 -9.26 -6.08 -16.42
CA PRO A 54 -8.58 -7.37 -16.51
C PRO A 54 -8.02 -7.71 -17.90
N SER A 55 -8.60 -7.13 -18.95
CA SER A 55 -8.10 -7.25 -20.33
C SER A 55 -6.77 -6.53 -20.57
N ASN A 56 -6.37 -5.61 -19.69
CA ASN A 56 -5.09 -4.93 -19.76
C ASN A 56 -3.99 -5.78 -19.09
N LYS A 57 -3.17 -6.44 -19.91
CA LYS A 57 -2.04 -7.27 -19.45
C LYS A 57 -0.72 -6.49 -19.28
N LEU A 58 -0.72 -5.16 -19.47
CA LEU A 58 0.52 -4.36 -19.43
C LEU A 58 1.00 -4.06 -18.00
N HIS A 59 0.13 -4.23 -17.00
CA HIS A 59 0.40 -3.80 -15.62
C HIS A 59 0.17 -4.96 -14.65
N GLU A 60 1.18 -5.82 -14.56
CA GLU A 60 1.20 -6.95 -13.65
C GLU A 60 1.71 -6.54 -12.25
N ASN A 61 1.47 -7.42 -11.27
CA ASN A 61 2.01 -7.22 -9.92
C ASN A 61 3.53 -7.30 -9.96
N GLU A 62 4.19 -6.25 -9.49
CA GLU A 62 5.64 -6.18 -9.43
C GLU A 62 6.08 -5.73 -8.04
N VAL A 63 7.18 -6.32 -7.56
CA VAL A 63 7.85 -5.89 -6.34
C VAL A 63 9.34 -6.05 -6.57
N LYS A 64 10.09 -4.99 -6.30
CA LYS A 64 11.54 -4.89 -6.48
C LYS A 64 12.16 -4.28 -5.22
N PHE A 65 13.41 -4.66 -4.97
CA PHE A 65 14.25 -4.04 -3.95
C PHE A 65 15.60 -3.68 -4.57
N ASP A 66 15.93 -2.40 -4.55
CA ASP A 66 17.26 -1.92 -4.91
C ASP A 66 18.14 -1.88 -3.65
N LYS A 67 19.07 -2.84 -3.53
CA LYS A 67 20.01 -2.94 -2.40
C LYS A 67 20.90 -1.70 -2.25
N LYS A 68 21.25 -1.01 -3.35
CA LYS A 68 22.16 0.16 -3.33
C LYS A 68 21.48 1.38 -2.75
N SER A 69 20.26 1.67 -3.18
CA SER A 69 19.48 2.81 -2.67
C SER A 69 18.66 2.46 -1.42
N LYS A 70 18.50 1.17 -1.12
CA LYS A 70 17.64 0.60 -0.08
C LYS A 70 16.18 0.99 -0.29
N THR A 71 15.73 0.89 -1.54
CA THR A 71 14.41 1.30 -1.97
C THR A 71 13.57 0.09 -2.35
N LEU A 72 12.38 0.01 -1.77
CA LEU A 72 11.35 -0.93 -2.18
C LEU A 72 10.43 -0.26 -3.20
N GLU A 73 10.21 -0.92 -4.33
CA GLU A 73 9.27 -0.48 -5.37
C GLU A 73 8.21 -1.55 -5.56
N LEU A 74 6.96 -1.19 -5.33
CA LEU A 74 5.82 -2.09 -5.42
C LEU A 74 4.77 -1.51 -6.35
N SER A 75 4.24 -2.34 -7.23
CA SER A 75 3.12 -2.02 -8.09
C SER A 75 2.14 -3.17 -8.02
N LEU A 76 1.05 -3.02 -7.27
CA LEU A 76 0.12 -4.11 -6.97
C LEU A 76 -1.31 -3.78 -7.40
N ASN A 77 -2.00 -4.80 -7.92
CA ASN A 77 -3.36 -4.72 -8.41
C ASN A 77 -4.39 -4.71 -7.28
N LEU A 78 -5.26 -3.71 -7.33
CA LEU A 78 -6.60 -3.72 -6.78
C LEU A 78 -7.55 -4.28 -7.83
N SER A 79 -8.47 -5.17 -7.43
CA SER A 79 -9.50 -5.67 -8.34
C SER A 79 -10.32 -4.50 -8.92
N TYR A 80 -10.23 -4.32 -10.25
CA TYR A 80 -10.97 -3.29 -10.95
C TYR A 80 -12.47 -3.44 -10.72
N GLU A 81 -13.02 -4.67 -10.77
CA GLU A 81 -14.45 -4.93 -10.59
C GLU A 81 -14.93 -4.51 -9.19
N HIS A 82 -14.14 -4.82 -8.16
CA HIS A 82 -14.44 -4.40 -6.81
C HIS A 82 -14.31 -2.88 -6.65
N VAL A 83 -13.28 -2.24 -7.22
CA VAL A 83 -13.14 -0.78 -7.17
C VAL A 83 -14.26 -0.08 -7.94
N PHE A 84 -14.69 -0.65 -9.07
CA PHE A 84 -15.75 -0.10 -9.91
C PHE A 84 -17.09 -0.07 -9.18
N THR A 85 -17.41 -1.09 -8.39
CA THR A 85 -18.67 -1.18 -7.65
C THR A 85 -18.60 -0.57 -6.25
N ALA A 86 -17.44 -0.55 -5.60
CA ALA A 86 -17.28 -0.06 -4.24
C ALA A 86 -17.41 1.46 -4.11
N ASN A 87 -17.77 1.87 -2.89
CA ASN A 87 -17.70 3.26 -2.43
C ASN A 87 -16.27 3.61 -1.95
N LYS A 88 -15.97 4.91 -1.81
CA LYS A 88 -14.64 5.40 -1.42
C LYS A 88 -14.13 4.81 -0.09
N PRO A 89 -14.93 4.74 1.00
CA PRO A 89 -14.50 4.09 2.24
C PRO A 89 -14.08 2.63 2.06
N THR A 90 -14.85 1.83 1.32
CA THR A 90 -14.51 0.43 1.04
C THR A 90 -13.23 0.32 0.23
N ILE A 91 -13.04 1.17 -0.78
CA ILE A 91 -11.80 1.20 -1.59
C ILE A 91 -10.59 1.54 -0.72
N LEU A 92 -10.72 2.49 0.21
CA LEU A 92 -9.65 2.83 1.14
C LEU A 92 -9.25 1.65 2.03
N LYS A 93 -10.23 0.85 2.50
CA LYS A 93 -9.97 -0.40 3.23
C LYS A 93 -9.24 -1.42 2.34
N MET A 94 -9.67 -1.58 1.09
CA MET A 94 -8.97 -2.46 0.12
C MET A 94 -7.52 -2.03 -0.09
N MET A 95 -7.26 -0.72 -0.22
CA MET A 95 -5.92 -0.17 -0.34
C MET A 95 -5.06 -0.43 0.90
N ALA A 96 -5.62 -0.23 2.10
CA ALA A 96 -4.92 -0.48 3.35
C ALA A 96 -4.54 -1.96 3.52
N MET A 97 -5.47 -2.87 3.21
CA MET A 97 -5.21 -4.31 3.22
C MET A 97 -4.15 -4.70 2.20
N LEU A 98 -4.22 -4.17 0.97
CA LEU A 98 -3.24 -4.48 -0.07
C LEU A 98 -1.83 -4.00 0.32
N PHE A 99 -1.71 -2.83 0.95
CA PHE A 99 -0.43 -2.36 1.47
C PHE A 99 0.12 -3.31 2.55
N LEU A 100 -0.70 -3.76 3.50
CA LEU A 100 -0.27 -4.73 4.52
C LEU A 100 0.17 -6.07 3.94
N VAL A 101 -0.59 -6.61 2.99
CA VAL A 101 -0.21 -7.84 2.25
C VAL A 101 1.11 -7.64 1.53
N SER A 102 1.36 -6.45 0.99
CA SER A 102 2.61 -6.16 0.30
C SER A 102 3.83 -6.28 1.20
N VAL A 103 3.70 -6.00 2.50
CA VAL A 103 4.80 -6.13 3.47
C VAL A 103 5.25 -7.58 3.61
N ASP A 104 4.32 -8.53 3.51
CA ASP A 104 4.67 -9.96 3.51
C ASP A 104 5.50 -10.33 2.28
N LEU A 105 5.22 -9.69 1.14
CA LEU A 105 5.97 -9.91 -0.09
C LEU A 105 7.43 -9.43 -0.01
N TRP A 106 7.81 -8.67 1.02
CA TRP A 106 9.18 -8.23 1.23
C TRP A 106 10.07 -9.36 1.75
N GLU A 107 9.48 -10.46 2.27
CA GLU A 107 10.20 -11.64 2.72
C GLU A 107 11.09 -12.28 1.66
N ARG A 108 10.73 -12.12 0.39
CA ARG A 108 11.52 -12.62 -0.72
C ARG A 108 12.88 -11.92 -0.86
N PHE A 109 13.07 -10.78 -0.20
CA PHE A 109 14.29 -9.99 -0.26
C PHE A 109 15.09 -10.18 1.03
N GLU A 110 16.40 -10.41 0.86
CA GLU A 110 17.36 -10.35 1.95
C GLU A 110 17.63 -8.87 2.29
N ILE A 111 16.70 -8.26 3.03
CA ILE A 111 16.84 -6.90 3.56
C ILE A 111 17.57 -7.00 4.89
N GLU A 112 18.85 -6.64 4.89
CA GLU A 112 19.67 -6.61 6.08
C GLU A 112 19.24 -5.49 7.02
N ASP A 113 19.26 -5.77 8.34
CA ASP A 113 18.96 -4.79 9.39
C ASP A 113 17.62 -4.05 9.17
N PHE A 114 16.53 -4.82 9.01
CA PHE A 114 15.18 -4.28 8.98
C PHE A 114 14.17 -5.22 9.65
N ASP A 115 13.57 -4.79 10.76
CA ASP A 115 12.52 -5.50 11.47
C ASP A 115 11.17 -5.36 10.75
N ARG A 116 11.03 -6.16 9.69
CA ARG A 116 9.80 -6.25 8.89
C ARG A 116 8.57 -6.60 9.75
N LYS A 117 8.74 -7.43 10.78
CA LYS A 117 7.63 -7.93 11.60
C LYS A 117 7.07 -6.81 12.47
N GLU A 118 7.95 -6.07 13.15
CA GLU A 118 7.51 -4.92 13.96
C GLU A 118 6.99 -3.79 13.07
N PHE A 119 7.62 -3.53 11.92
CA PHE A 119 7.11 -2.59 10.92
C PHE A 119 5.67 -2.92 10.50
N LYS A 120 5.41 -4.16 10.09
CA LYS A 120 4.06 -4.60 9.68
C LYS A 120 3.05 -4.40 10.80
N LYS A 121 3.40 -4.81 12.01
CA LYS A 121 2.55 -4.72 13.20
C LYS A 121 2.18 -3.28 13.55
N GLU A 122 3.11 -2.34 13.45
CA GLU A 122 2.83 -0.92 13.70
C GLU A 122 1.96 -0.29 12.61
N VAL A 123 2.19 -0.65 11.34
CA VAL A 123 1.28 -0.25 10.24
C VAL A 123 -0.12 -0.82 10.44
N GLU A 124 -0.24 -2.07 10.87
CA GLU A 124 -1.52 -2.72 11.14
C GLU A 124 -2.27 -2.01 12.27
N LYS A 125 -1.60 -1.71 13.39
CA LYS A 125 -2.17 -0.93 14.49
C LYS A 125 -2.63 0.46 14.03
N LEU A 126 -1.83 1.14 13.21
CA LEU A 126 -2.16 2.44 12.66
C LEU A 126 -3.45 2.36 11.82
N PHE A 127 -3.54 1.39 10.92
CA PHE A 127 -4.70 1.20 10.06
C PHE A 127 -5.95 0.76 10.85
N ALA A 128 -5.78 -0.08 11.87
CA ALA A 128 -6.86 -0.45 12.80
C ALA A 128 -7.40 0.78 13.55
N LYS A 129 -6.51 1.64 14.09
CA LYS A 129 -6.89 2.90 14.76
C LYS A 129 -7.67 3.84 13.83
N LYS A 130 -7.38 3.80 12.53
CA LYS A 130 -8.09 4.56 11.49
C LYS A 130 -9.38 3.88 11.01
N LYS A 131 -9.73 2.70 11.52
CA LYS A 131 -10.87 1.86 11.09
C LYS A 131 -10.79 1.41 9.63
N TRP A 132 -9.58 1.28 9.10
CA TRP A 132 -9.35 0.84 7.72
C TRP A 132 -9.20 -0.68 7.57
N LEU A 133 -9.18 -1.41 8.69
CA LEU A 133 -9.15 -2.88 8.71
C LEU A 133 -10.46 -3.52 9.16
N GLU A 134 -11.47 -2.71 9.51
CA GLU A 134 -12.79 -3.23 9.87
C GLU A 134 -13.51 -3.71 8.60
N THR A 135 -14.02 -4.94 8.58
CA THR A 135 -14.92 -5.39 7.51
C THR A 135 -16.16 -4.50 7.48
N ALA A 136 -16.56 -4.06 6.29
CA ALA A 136 -17.89 -3.46 6.14
C ALA A 136 -18.89 -4.54 6.57
N ARG A 137 -19.70 -4.26 7.61
CA ARG A 137 -20.96 -4.99 7.76
C ARG A 137 -21.72 -4.75 6.46
N LEU A 138 -21.90 -5.81 5.69
CA LEU A 138 -22.92 -5.83 4.66
C LEU A 138 -24.23 -5.76 5.41
N ASP A 139 -24.72 -4.55 5.67
CA ASP A 139 -26.10 -4.37 6.09
C ASP A 139 -26.94 -4.80 4.89
N SER A 140 -27.37 -6.05 4.92
CA SER A 140 -28.39 -6.60 4.03
C SER A 140 -29.69 -5.87 4.34
N HIS A 141 -30.04 -4.89 3.52
CA HIS A 141 -31.41 -4.36 3.45
C HIS A 141 -32.22 -5.19 2.46
#